data_AF-A0A183D1H2-F1
#
_entry.id   AF-A0A183D1H2-F1
#
_cell.length_a   1.000
_cell.length_b   1.000
_cell.length_c   1.000
_cell.angle_alpha   90.00
_cell.angle_beta   90.00
_cell.angle_gamma   90.00
#
_symmetry.space_group_name_H-M   'P 1'
#
loop_
_entity.id
_entity.type
_entity.pdbx_description
1 polymer ?
#
loop_
_entity_poly.entity_id
_entity_poly.type
_entity_poly.pdbx_seq_one_letter_code
_entity_poly.pdbx_strand_id
1 'polypeptide(L)'
;MYFAGIAPNSVLAKVCSDINKPNGQFRLMNEREAVLAFLKDLPLRKMIGIGPATEAILKGIGLQRCGDLYAQRGLLPLLFTQYNAEHFLRIGLGIFHVYESEETASRRKSISNEETFHATADLKTLLEITSKLCCELIESLSPRGILGGRTATVKMKYTTFDVITRCSSVEYTISDTDRLYAICSKIVQQEMHNNPRQLRLIGVRLSRLVFEDEEKAKPSLKTLPSFWTSAQANSKTSELMNDLSTDSAMPSFSYAPAIEEQTTSEIKTSNTSEITSDTEDSFDGNGETGSSFSCVCAEENSADSFHRDAELVDWEALDEYPSERLNF
;
A
#
# COMPACT_ATOMS: atom_id res chain seq x y z
N MET A 1 19.62 10.69 -29.90
CA MET A 1 20.10 9.29 -29.98
C MET A 1 19.12 8.43 -29.22
N TYR A 2 18.63 7.35 -29.84
CA TYR A 2 17.60 6.48 -29.26
C TYR A 2 18.11 5.03 -29.28
N PHE A 3 17.66 4.22 -28.33
CA PHE A 3 18.02 2.82 -28.19
C PHE A 3 16.78 2.02 -27.80
N ALA A 4 16.68 0.77 -28.23
CA ALA A 4 15.47 -0.05 -28.04
C ALA A 4 15.80 -1.48 -27.59
N GLY A 5 14.97 -2.02 -26.71
CA GLY A 5 14.99 -3.43 -26.33
C GLY A 5 13.65 -4.06 -26.65
N ILE A 6 13.67 -5.20 -27.35
CA ILE A 6 12.49 -5.99 -27.71
C ILE A 6 12.64 -7.34 -27.00
N ALA A 7 11.66 -7.74 -26.20
CA ALA A 7 11.67 -9.00 -25.46
C ALA A 7 10.23 -9.41 -25.06
N PRO A 8 10.01 -10.64 -24.55
CA PRO A 8 8.68 -11.13 -24.16
C PRO A 8 7.99 -10.39 -22.99
N ASN A 9 8.73 -9.59 -22.21
CA ASN A 9 8.18 -8.79 -21.11
C ASN A 9 8.99 -7.51 -20.88
N SER A 10 8.40 -6.58 -20.14
CA SER A 10 8.94 -5.23 -19.88
C SER A 10 10.32 -5.24 -19.21
N VAL A 11 10.55 -6.15 -18.25
CA VAL A 11 11.82 -6.26 -17.52
C VAL A 11 12.94 -6.72 -18.44
N LEU A 12 12.74 -7.80 -19.20
CA LEU A 12 13.72 -8.28 -20.18
C LEU A 12 13.94 -7.25 -21.30
N ALA A 13 12.89 -6.54 -21.74
CA ALA A 13 13.00 -5.48 -22.74
C ALA A 13 13.85 -4.31 -22.23
N LYS A 14 13.67 -3.91 -20.96
CA LYS A 14 14.51 -2.91 -20.31
C LYS A 14 15.97 -3.37 -20.17
N VAL A 15 16.26 -4.64 -19.89
CA VAL A 15 17.64 -5.16 -19.93
C VAL A 15 18.21 -5.08 -21.36
N CYS A 16 17.46 -5.58 -22.35
CA CYS A 16 17.87 -5.58 -23.76
C CYS A 16 18.21 -4.16 -24.28
N SER A 17 17.45 -3.15 -23.84
CA SER A 17 17.66 -1.75 -24.22
C SER A 17 19.02 -1.18 -23.78
N ASP A 18 19.71 -1.82 -22.82
CA ASP A 18 21.02 -1.40 -22.32
C ASP A 18 22.21 -2.13 -22.98
N ILE A 19 21.98 -3.13 -23.83
CA ILE A 19 23.04 -3.97 -24.42
C ILE A 19 23.74 -3.22 -25.55
N ASN A 20 22.99 -2.85 -26.59
CA ASN A 20 23.53 -2.23 -27.81
C ASN A 20 23.53 -0.69 -27.70
N LYS A 21 24.06 -0.14 -26.61
CA LYS A 21 24.20 1.31 -26.40
C LYS A 21 25.58 1.81 -26.85
N PRO A 22 25.67 3.02 -27.44
CA PRO A 22 24.58 3.93 -27.83
C PRO A 22 23.95 3.56 -29.19
N ASN A 23 22.78 4.13 -29.49
CA ASN A 23 22.14 4.15 -30.82
C ASN A 23 21.75 2.80 -31.46
N GLY A 24 21.90 1.66 -30.78
CA GLY A 24 21.48 0.34 -31.28
C GLY A 24 20.18 -0.18 -30.68
N GLN A 25 19.75 -1.33 -31.19
CA GLN A 25 18.62 -2.11 -30.67
C GLN A 25 19.02 -3.56 -30.40
N PHE A 26 18.37 -4.22 -29.45
CA PHE A 26 18.53 -5.66 -29.19
C PHE A 26 17.17 -6.34 -29.12
N ARG A 27 17.01 -7.48 -29.80
CA ARG A 27 15.81 -8.33 -29.74
C ARG A 27 16.16 -9.67 -29.09
N LEU A 28 15.61 -9.90 -27.91
CA LEU A 28 15.43 -11.24 -27.37
C LEU A 28 14.20 -11.85 -28.05
N MET A 29 14.32 -13.10 -28.50
CA MET A 29 13.25 -13.82 -29.18
C MET A 29 12.23 -14.38 -28.16
N ASN A 30 11.07 -14.86 -28.63
CA ASN A 30 9.96 -15.29 -27.77
C ASN A 30 9.87 -16.82 -27.65
N GLU A 31 11.03 -17.45 -27.53
CA GLU A 31 11.17 -18.88 -27.31
C GLU A 31 11.81 -19.13 -25.95
N ARG A 32 11.38 -20.18 -25.24
CA ARG A 32 11.80 -20.48 -23.87
C ARG A 32 13.31 -20.69 -23.78
N GLU A 33 13.87 -21.38 -24.76
CA GLU A 33 15.30 -21.69 -24.89
C GLU A 33 16.11 -20.40 -25.05
N ALA A 34 15.63 -19.45 -25.86
CA ALA A 34 16.29 -18.17 -26.07
C ALA A 34 16.33 -17.32 -24.79
N VAL A 35 15.22 -17.27 -24.04
CA VAL A 35 15.14 -16.55 -22.76
C VAL A 35 16.05 -17.19 -21.70
N LEU A 36 16.03 -18.51 -21.57
CA LEU A 36 16.88 -19.22 -20.59
C LEU A 36 18.37 -19.15 -20.95
N ALA A 37 18.74 -19.26 -22.22
CA ALA A 37 20.12 -19.10 -22.69
C ALA A 37 20.64 -17.68 -22.44
N PHE A 38 19.80 -16.66 -22.66
CA PHE A 38 20.12 -15.27 -22.34
C PHE A 38 20.35 -15.05 -20.83
N LEU A 39 19.50 -15.60 -19.97
CA LEU A 39 19.58 -15.45 -18.52
C LEU A 39 20.71 -16.25 -17.88
N LYS A 40 21.10 -17.38 -18.46
CA LYS A 40 22.21 -18.22 -17.97
C LYS A 40 23.48 -17.40 -17.73
N ASP A 41 23.84 -16.56 -18.69
CA ASP A 41 25.08 -15.79 -18.65
C ASP A 41 24.90 -14.34 -18.18
N LEU A 42 23.68 -13.83 -18.09
CA LEU A 42 23.38 -12.45 -17.67
C LEU A 42 23.79 -12.19 -16.19
N PRO A 43 24.64 -11.19 -15.90
CA PRO A 43 25.00 -10.82 -14.53
C PRO A 43 23.79 -10.26 -13.76
N LEU A 44 23.62 -10.69 -12.50
CA LEU A 44 22.50 -10.32 -11.63
C LEU A 44 22.28 -8.80 -11.56
N ARG A 45 23.36 -8.03 -11.52
CA ARG A 45 23.34 -6.56 -11.42
C ARG A 45 22.70 -5.83 -12.62
N LYS A 46 22.45 -6.53 -13.73
CA LYS A 46 21.67 -6.01 -14.87
C LYS A 46 20.16 -6.07 -14.66
N MET A 47 19.67 -6.88 -13.72
CA MET A 47 18.23 -7.03 -13.47
C MET A 47 17.66 -5.88 -12.66
N ILE A 48 16.44 -5.48 -12.99
CA ILE A 48 15.64 -4.55 -12.19
C ILE A 48 15.38 -5.19 -10.82
N GLY A 49 15.51 -4.42 -9.74
CA GLY A 49 15.42 -4.89 -8.35
C GLY A 49 16.77 -5.21 -7.71
N ILE A 50 17.78 -5.64 -8.48
CA ILE A 50 19.10 -5.99 -7.94
C ILE A 50 20.00 -4.74 -7.85
N GLY A 51 19.94 -4.07 -6.70
CA GLY A 51 20.86 -3.00 -6.30
C GLY A 51 22.23 -3.52 -5.85
N PRO A 52 23.22 -2.64 -5.61
CA PRO A 52 24.57 -3.05 -5.18
C PRO A 52 24.61 -3.83 -3.86
N ALA A 53 23.71 -3.53 -2.92
CA ALA A 53 23.60 -4.27 -1.66
C ALA A 53 23.09 -5.71 -1.90
N THR A 54 22.03 -5.86 -2.69
CA THR A 54 21.48 -7.17 -3.08
C THR A 54 22.50 -7.99 -3.87
N GLU A 55 23.22 -7.36 -4.80
CA GLU A 55 24.33 -7.96 -5.53
C GLU A 55 25.42 -8.47 -4.58
N ALA A 56 25.85 -7.66 -3.60
CA ALA A 56 26.88 -8.05 -2.64
C ALA A 56 26.44 -9.25 -1.77
N ILE A 57 25.19 -9.28 -1.32
CA ILE A 57 24.63 -10.40 -0.53
C ILE A 57 24.56 -11.68 -1.38
N LEU A 58 23.99 -11.61 -2.59
CA LEU A 58 23.88 -12.75 -3.51
C LEU A 58 25.28 -13.28 -3.89
N LYS A 59 26.24 -12.39 -4.15
CA LYS A 59 27.64 -12.74 -4.42
C LYS A 59 28.34 -13.38 -3.21
N GLY A 60 27.98 -12.97 -1.99
CA GLY A 60 28.45 -13.57 -0.74
C GLY A 60 28.04 -15.04 -0.58
N ILE A 61 26.88 -15.42 -1.13
CA ILE A 61 26.42 -16.82 -1.21
C ILE A 61 26.74 -17.48 -2.57
N GLY A 62 27.69 -16.93 -3.32
CA GLY A 62 28.24 -17.52 -4.57
C GLY A 62 27.45 -17.22 -5.85
N LEU A 63 26.33 -16.50 -5.78
CA LEU A 63 25.44 -16.22 -6.93
C LEU A 63 25.90 -14.96 -7.67
N GLN A 64 26.10 -15.04 -8.98
CA GLN A 64 26.59 -13.90 -9.80
C GLN A 64 25.79 -13.68 -11.09
N ARG A 65 25.12 -14.71 -11.61
CA ARG A 65 24.32 -14.71 -12.84
C ARG A 65 22.87 -15.09 -12.57
N CYS A 66 21.96 -14.71 -13.46
CA CYS A 66 20.53 -15.01 -13.27
C CYS A 66 20.23 -16.52 -13.31
N GLY A 67 20.98 -17.31 -14.09
CA GLY A 67 20.90 -18.77 -14.09
C GLY A 67 21.21 -19.41 -12.73
N ASP A 68 22.10 -18.82 -11.93
CA ASP A 68 22.50 -19.34 -10.62
C ASP A 68 21.32 -19.35 -9.63
N LEU A 69 20.40 -18.37 -9.74
CA LEU A 69 19.20 -18.28 -8.90
C LEU A 69 18.28 -19.50 -9.07
N TYR A 70 18.13 -19.98 -10.31
CA TYR A 70 17.30 -21.16 -10.58
C TYR A 70 18.00 -22.45 -10.12
N ALA A 71 19.32 -22.52 -10.21
CA ALA A 71 20.10 -23.61 -9.64
C ALA A 71 19.90 -23.70 -8.11
N GLN A 72 20.05 -22.58 -7.41
CA GLN A 72 19.92 -22.50 -5.94
C GLN A 72 18.50 -22.19 -5.43
N ARG A 73 17.46 -22.46 -6.23
CA ARG A 73 16.05 -22.17 -5.92
C ARG A 73 15.53 -22.76 -4.60
N GLY A 74 16.15 -23.83 -4.08
CA GLY A 74 15.81 -24.42 -2.77
C GLY A 74 16.45 -23.68 -1.58
N LEU A 75 17.56 -22.96 -1.80
CA LEU A 75 18.26 -22.19 -0.78
C LEU A 75 17.65 -20.79 -0.59
N LEU A 76 17.14 -20.18 -1.66
CA LEU A 76 16.61 -18.80 -1.63
C LEU A 76 15.47 -18.60 -0.59
N PRO A 77 14.48 -19.50 -0.42
CA PRO A 77 13.44 -19.35 0.61
C PRO A 77 13.95 -19.50 2.06
N LEU A 78 15.14 -20.07 2.26
CA LEU A 78 15.75 -20.25 3.59
C LEU A 78 16.58 -19.04 4.01
N LEU A 79 17.06 -18.24 3.06
CA LEU A 79 17.94 -17.09 3.30
C LEU A 79 17.25 -15.73 3.12
N PHE A 80 16.10 -15.68 2.44
CA PHE A 80 15.38 -14.46 2.11
C PHE A 80 13.89 -14.57 2.44
N THR A 81 13.25 -13.42 2.67
CA THR A 81 11.79 -13.34 2.80
C THR A 81 11.11 -13.89 1.54
N GLN A 82 9.93 -14.49 1.70
CA GLN A 82 9.15 -15.12 0.62
C GLN A 82 9.06 -14.26 -0.64
N TYR A 83 8.75 -12.97 -0.49
CA TYR A 83 8.70 -11.99 -1.58
C TYR A 83 10.02 -11.90 -2.38
N ASN A 84 11.17 -11.84 -1.69
CA ASN A 84 12.48 -11.76 -2.32
C ASN A 84 12.87 -13.10 -2.96
N ALA A 85 12.61 -14.23 -2.30
CA ALA A 85 12.85 -15.55 -2.85
C ALA A 85 12.03 -15.81 -4.12
N GLU A 86 10.75 -15.41 -4.14
CA GLU A 86 9.89 -15.49 -5.32
C GLU A 86 10.38 -14.54 -6.44
N HIS A 87 10.76 -13.31 -6.10
CA HIS A 87 11.32 -12.35 -7.05
C HIS A 87 12.62 -12.88 -7.71
N PHE A 88 13.51 -13.51 -6.94
CA PHE A 88 14.72 -14.14 -7.46
C PHE A 88 14.41 -15.38 -8.32
N LEU A 89 13.42 -16.19 -7.95
CA LEU A 89 12.98 -17.32 -8.78
C LEU A 89 12.36 -16.86 -10.11
N ARG A 90 11.54 -15.79 -10.07
CA ARG A 90 10.99 -15.10 -11.25
C ARG A 90 12.10 -14.58 -12.16
N ILE A 91 13.16 -13.97 -11.60
CA ILE A 91 14.37 -13.56 -12.35
C ILE A 91 15.05 -14.77 -13.02
N GLY A 92 15.31 -15.85 -12.29
CA GLY A 92 15.99 -17.04 -12.82
C GLY A 92 15.21 -17.76 -13.94
N LEU A 93 13.88 -17.59 -13.97
CA LEU A 93 12.99 -18.12 -15.01
C LEU A 93 12.68 -17.11 -16.14
N GLY A 94 13.02 -15.83 -15.97
CA GLY A 94 12.67 -14.75 -16.90
C GLY A 94 11.20 -14.32 -16.89
N ILE A 95 10.44 -14.73 -15.87
CA ILE A 95 8.99 -14.54 -15.78
C ILE A 95 8.68 -13.24 -15.04
N PHE A 96 8.09 -12.30 -15.76
CA PHE A 96 7.62 -11.01 -15.23
C PHE A 96 6.24 -10.68 -15.78
N HIS A 97 5.56 -9.72 -15.16
CA HIS A 97 4.26 -9.25 -15.64
C HIS A 97 4.42 -8.65 -17.05
N VAL A 98 3.70 -9.23 -18.02
CA VAL A 98 3.71 -8.81 -19.44
C VAL A 98 2.89 -7.53 -19.62
N TYR A 99 1.88 -7.34 -18.78
CA TYR A 99 0.99 -6.19 -18.77
C TYR A 99 1.04 -5.51 -17.40
N GLU A 100 1.31 -4.21 -17.39
CA GLU A 100 0.70 -3.30 -16.44
C GLU A 100 -0.69 -3.00 -17.03
N SER A 101 -1.79 -3.42 -16.38
CA SER A 101 -3.12 -2.97 -16.83
C SER A 101 -3.30 -1.51 -16.42
N GLU A 102 -4.09 -0.74 -17.16
CA GLU A 102 -4.36 0.67 -16.81
C GLU A 102 -5.06 0.79 -15.45
N GLU A 103 -5.79 -0.26 -15.04
CA GLU A 103 -6.37 -0.43 -13.70
C GLU A 103 -5.30 -0.52 -12.59
N THR A 104 -4.10 -1.01 -12.92
CA THR A 104 -2.93 -1.06 -12.03
C THR A 104 -2.06 0.21 -12.08
N ALA A 105 -2.57 1.32 -12.64
CA ALA A 105 -2.00 2.65 -12.48
C ALA A 105 -2.10 3.13 -11.01
N SER A 106 -1.27 2.55 -10.15
CA SER A 106 -1.39 2.60 -8.70
C SER A 106 -1.40 4.05 -8.19
N ARG A 107 -2.54 4.47 -7.64
CA ARG A 107 -2.78 5.85 -7.20
C ARG A 107 -1.70 6.28 -6.22
N ARG A 108 -1.15 7.47 -6.44
CA ARG A 108 0.10 7.95 -5.80
C ARG A 108 0.01 7.85 -4.27
N LYS A 109 0.80 6.96 -3.66
CA LYS A 109 0.75 6.68 -2.21
C LYS A 109 1.32 7.82 -1.33
N SER A 110 2.19 8.66 -1.90
CA SER A 110 2.82 9.81 -1.22
C SER A 110 3.36 10.85 -2.19
N ILE A 111 3.56 12.07 -1.69
CA ILE A 111 4.23 13.19 -2.37
C ILE A 111 5.23 13.85 -1.40
N SER A 112 6.33 14.41 -1.91
CA SER A 112 7.39 14.95 -1.06
C SER A 112 8.33 15.89 -1.81
N ASN A 113 8.73 16.97 -1.15
CA ASN A 113 9.79 17.88 -1.60
C ASN A 113 10.96 17.80 -0.59
N GLU A 114 12.21 17.84 -1.07
CA GLU A 114 13.39 17.90 -0.22
C GLU A 114 14.47 18.81 -0.79
N GLU A 115 15.08 19.62 0.08
CA GLU A 115 16.09 20.62 -0.28
C GLU A 115 17.41 20.33 0.45
N THR A 116 18.52 20.36 -0.29
CA THR A 116 19.88 20.27 0.26
C THR A 116 20.47 21.66 0.36
N PHE A 117 20.91 22.06 1.54
CA PHE A 117 21.36 23.41 1.87
C PHE A 117 22.74 23.41 2.54
N HIS A 118 23.33 24.60 2.75
CA HIS A 118 24.60 24.73 3.46
C HIS A 118 24.41 24.40 4.96
N ALA A 119 25.30 23.57 5.51
CA ALA A 119 25.12 22.94 6.81
C ALA A 119 24.88 23.96 7.94
N THR A 120 23.76 23.82 8.66
CA THR A 120 23.39 24.71 9.76
C THR A 120 22.71 23.96 10.90
N ALA A 121 22.85 24.50 12.12
CA ALA A 121 22.10 24.08 13.30
C ALA A 121 21.17 25.21 13.81
N ASP A 122 21.08 26.35 13.11
CA ASP A 122 20.16 27.42 13.45
C ASP A 122 18.70 26.97 13.20
N LEU A 123 17.96 26.82 14.29
CA LEU A 123 16.55 26.45 14.27
C LEU A 123 15.69 27.42 13.44
N LYS A 124 16.03 28.71 13.39
CA LYS A 124 15.25 29.69 12.60
C LYS A 124 15.38 29.38 11.10
N THR A 125 16.60 29.29 10.58
CA THR A 125 16.87 28.91 9.18
C THR A 125 16.21 27.57 8.81
N LEU A 126 16.28 26.57 9.70
CA LEU A 126 15.69 25.25 9.48
C LEU A 126 14.14 25.30 9.42
N LEU A 127 13.51 26.17 10.22
CA LEU A 127 12.06 26.38 10.19
C LEU A 127 11.62 27.19 8.95
N GLU A 128 12.40 28.17 8.50
CA GLU A 128 12.14 28.91 7.26
C GLU A 128 12.18 27.98 6.03
N ILE A 129 13.19 27.09 5.95
CA ILE A 129 13.28 26.04 4.92
C ILE A 129 12.10 25.06 5.02
N THR A 130 11.72 24.66 6.24
CA THR A 130 10.56 23.77 6.45
C THR A 130 9.26 24.43 5.98
N SER A 131 9.05 25.71 6.27
CA SER A 131 7.88 26.48 5.83
C SER A 131 7.78 26.55 4.30
N LYS A 132 8.89 26.92 3.63
CA LYS A 132 9.00 26.90 2.16
C LYS A 132 8.62 25.54 1.57
N LEU A 133 9.20 24.46 2.08
CA LEU A 133 8.91 23.08 1.61
C LEU A 133 7.44 22.67 1.85
N CYS A 134 6.79 23.18 2.91
CA CYS A 134 5.36 22.99 3.12
C CYS A 134 4.53 23.70 2.05
N CYS A 135 4.83 24.97 1.72
CA CYS A 135 4.14 25.71 0.66
C CYS A 135 4.21 24.98 -0.68
N GLU A 136 5.43 24.69 -1.14
CA GLU A 136 5.68 24.04 -2.44
C GLU A 136 5.02 22.65 -2.53
N LEU A 137 4.96 21.90 -1.42
CA LEU A 137 4.31 20.60 -1.38
C LEU A 137 2.79 20.76 -1.54
N ILE A 138 2.16 21.65 -0.76
CA ILE A 138 0.71 21.89 -0.80
C ILE A 138 0.27 22.42 -2.18
N GLU A 139 0.99 23.39 -2.74
CA GLU A 139 0.74 23.90 -4.10
C GLU A 139 0.82 22.79 -5.16
N SER A 140 1.68 21.80 -4.96
CA SER A 140 1.83 20.66 -5.88
C SER A 140 0.71 19.61 -5.82
N LEU A 141 -0.22 19.70 -4.86
CA LEU A 141 -1.34 18.75 -4.67
C LEU A 141 -2.47 18.96 -5.68
N SER A 142 -2.94 20.21 -5.79
CA SER A 142 -4.09 20.62 -6.62
C SER A 142 -3.97 20.17 -8.10
N PRO A 143 -2.86 20.40 -8.84
CA PRO A 143 -2.72 19.95 -10.23
C PRO A 143 -2.59 18.42 -10.40
N ARG A 144 -2.84 17.64 -9.34
CA ARG A 144 -2.80 16.17 -9.32
C ARG A 144 -4.09 15.53 -8.78
N GLY A 145 -5.14 16.32 -8.51
CA GLY A 145 -6.42 15.84 -7.95
C GLY A 145 -6.32 15.34 -6.50
N ILE A 146 -5.31 15.80 -5.76
CA ILE A 146 -5.06 15.40 -4.37
C ILE A 146 -5.61 16.51 -3.45
N LEU A 147 -6.53 16.17 -2.56
CA LEU A 147 -7.10 17.07 -1.55
C LEU A 147 -6.15 17.30 -0.36
N GLY A 148 -5.24 16.35 -0.11
CA GLY A 148 -4.32 16.37 1.02
C GLY A 148 -3.85 14.98 1.40
N GLY A 149 -3.46 14.80 2.67
CA GLY A 149 -3.12 13.49 3.22
C GLY A 149 -3.14 13.46 4.74
N ARG A 150 -3.00 12.27 5.34
CA ARG A 150 -3.17 12.06 6.79
C ARG A 150 -1.88 11.81 7.57
N THR A 151 -0.76 11.59 6.90
CA THR A 151 0.54 11.38 7.55
C THR A 151 1.57 12.34 6.98
N ALA A 152 1.95 13.33 7.80
CA ALA A 152 3.11 14.17 7.55
C ALA A 152 4.38 13.44 7.99
N THR A 153 5.50 13.68 7.31
CA THR A 153 6.78 13.04 7.60
C THR A 153 7.91 14.01 7.29
N VAL A 154 8.80 14.23 8.26
CA VAL A 154 10.01 15.03 8.07
C VAL A 154 11.21 14.10 7.96
N LYS A 155 11.95 14.24 6.87
CA LYS A 155 13.26 13.63 6.61
C LYS A 155 14.33 14.67 6.91
N MET A 156 15.31 14.34 7.72
CA MET A 156 16.43 15.23 8.07
C MET A 156 17.75 14.50 7.83
N LYS A 157 18.75 15.18 7.30
CA LYS A 157 20.09 14.63 7.06
C LYS A 157 21.15 15.45 7.78
N TYR A 158 21.99 14.79 8.56
CA TYR A 158 23.11 15.41 9.25
C TYR A 158 24.32 15.63 8.33
N THR A 159 25.28 16.44 8.77
CA THR A 159 26.56 16.65 8.07
C THR A 159 27.33 15.36 7.80
N THR A 160 27.24 14.40 8.73
CA THR A 160 27.76 13.01 8.66
C THR A 160 27.09 12.14 7.58
N PHE A 161 26.10 12.68 6.85
CA PHE A 161 25.23 11.99 5.90
C PHE A 161 24.24 10.98 6.50
N ASP A 162 24.23 10.80 7.82
CA ASP A 162 23.17 10.06 8.54
C ASP A 162 21.79 10.68 8.23
N VAL A 163 20.80 9.84 7.95
CA VAL A 163 19.41 10.25 7.67
C VAL A 163 18.52 9.79 8.81
N ILE A 164 17.75 10.71 9.39
CA ILE A 164 16.63 10.39 10.28
C ILE A 164 15.30 10.76 9.62
N THR A 165 14.26 9.99 9.96
CA THR A 165 12.90 10.21 9.50
C THR A 165 11.97 10.17 10.71
N ARG A 166 11.00 11.09 10.75
CA ARG A 166 9.95 11.16 11.79
C ARG A 166 8.60 11.33 11.12
N CYS A 167 7.66 10.43 11.39
CA CYS A 167 6.29 10.51 10.91
C CYS A 167 5.34 10.97 12.02
N SER A 168 4.29 11.71 11.64
CA SER A 168 3.16 12.04 12.51
C SER A 168 1.88 11.88 11.70
N SER A 169 0.93 11.11 12.23
CA SER A 169 -0.37 10.86 11.60
C SER A 169 -1.47 11.57 12.37
N VAL A 170 -2.45 12.07 11.62
CA VAL A 170 -3.65 12.75 12.12
C VAL A 170 -4.89 12.15 11.44
N GLU A 171 -6.06 12.29 12.07
CA GLU A 171 -7.32 11.73 11.55
C GLU A 171 -7.92 12.59 10.43
N TYR A 172 -7.73 13.92 10.53
CA TYR A 172 -8.17 14.90 9.54
C TYR A 172 -7.24 14.95 8.32
N THR A 173 -7.76 15.44 7.20
CA THR A 173 -6.96 15.67 5.98
C THR A 173 -6.12 16.94 6.15
N ILE A 174 -4.80 16.82 5.98
CA ILE A 174 -3.88 17.96 5.87
C ILE A 174 -3.94 18.46 4.42
N SER A 175 -4.73 19.50 4.21
CA SER A 175 -4.88 20.23 2.94
C SER A 175 -4.07 21.53 2.88
N ASP A 176 -3.72 22.10 4.04
CA ASP A 176 -3.30 23.50 4.17
C ASP A 176 -1.84 23.62 4.66
N THR A 177 -1.12 24.62 4.14
CA THR A 177 0.27 24.92 4.52
C THR A 177 0.44 25.07 6.01
N ASP A 178 -0.42 25.83 6.69
CA ASP A 178 -0.31 26.09 8.13
C ASP A 178 -0.45 24.81 8.97
N ARG A 179 -1.35 23.90 8.57
CA ARG A 179 -1.53 22.60 9.24
C ARG A 179 -0.31 21.71 9.04
N LEU A 180 0.22 21.63 7.81
CA LEU A 180 1.41 20.86 7.52
C LEU A 180 2.64 21.42 8.25
N TYR A 181 2.83 22.74 8.21
CA TYR A 181 3.91 23.43 8.90
C TYR A 181 3.81 23.30 10.42
N ALA A 182 2.63 23.39 11.04
CA ALA A 182 2.47 23.20 12.49
C ALA A 182 2.94 21.80 12.95
N ILE A 183 2.70 20.76 12.15
CA ILE A 183 3.17 19.39 12.43
C ILE A 183 4.67 19.26 12.17
N CYS A 184 5.16 19.74 11.02
CA CYS A 184 6.57 19.60 10.62
C CYS A 184 7.52 20.46 11.47
N SER A 185 7.14 21.68 11.82
CA SER A 185 7.92 22.56 12.69
C SER A 185 8.10 21.97 14.09
N LYS A 186 7.04 21.39 14.68
CA LYS A 186 7.12 20.69 15.97
C LYS A 186 8.11 19.52 15.92
N ILE A 187 8.09 18.72 14.85
CA ILE A 187 9.04 17.62 14.64
C ILE A 187 10.48 18.13 14.55
N VAL A 188 10.73 19.19 13.76
CA VAL A 188 12.07 19.79 13.62
C VAL A 188 12.56 20.37 14.95
N GLN A 189 11.70 21.08 15.68
CA GLN A 189 12.01 21.62 17.02
C GLN A 189 12.38 20.52 18.01
N GLN A 190 11.62 19.41 18.04
CA GLN A 190 11.88 18.28 18.93
C GLN A 190 13.21 17.58 18.61
N GLU A 191 13.51 17.30 17.34
CA GLU A 191 14.79 16.68 16.97
C GLU A 191 15.98 17.61 17.21
N MET A 192 15.86 18.92 16.93
CA MET A 192 16.93 19.89 17.17
C MET A 192 17.16 20.16 18.67
N HIS A 193 16.12 20.11 19.50
CA HIS A 193 16.24 20.17 20.96
C HIS A 193 16.98 18.94 21.51
N ASN A 194 16.62 17.75 21.03
CA ASN A 194 17.18 16.49 21.53
C ASN A 194 18.58 16.19 20.97
N ASN A 195 18.88 16.65 19.74
CA ASN A 195 20.15 16.45 19.04
C ASN A 195 20.55 17.73 18.27
N PRO A 196 21.20 18.73 18.91
CA PRO A 196 21.63 19.98 18.28
C PRO A 196 22.86 19.77 17.36
N ARG A 197 22.71 18.96 16.33
CA ARG A 197 23.70 18.68 15.28
C ARG A 197 23.33 19.43 14.00
N GLN A 198 24.32 19.81 13.21
CA GLN A 198 24.09 20.49 11.93
C GLN A 198 23.37 19.58 10.92
N LEU A 199 22.26 20.10 10.37
CA LEU A 199 21.53 19.53 9.26
C LEU A 199 22.02 20.12 7.93
N ARG A 200 21.89 19.33 6.86
CA ARG A 200 22.25 19.70 5.47
C ARG A 200 21.14 19.42 4.45
N LEU A 201 20.07 18.75 4.87
CA LEU A 201 18.87 18.51 4.07
C LEU A 201 17.67 18.39 5.01
N ILE A 202 16.56 18.98 4.60
CA ILE A 202 15.21 18.76 5.13
C ILE A 202 14.35 18.34 3.95
N GLY A 203 13.49 17.36 4.18
CA GLY A 203 12.42 16.96 3.26
C GLY A 203 11.11 16.83 3.99
N VAL A 204 10.04 17.36 3.39
CA VAL A 204 8.67 17.20 3.86
C VAL A 204 7.97 16.21 2.93
N ARG A 205 7.32 15.21 3.51
CA ARG A 205 6.55 14.17 2.81
C ARG A 205 5.15 14.09 3.38
N LEU A 206 4.17 13.96 2.50
CA LEU A 206 2.77 13.70 2.81
C LEU A 206 2.39 12.33 2.24
N SER A 207 1.72 11.51 3.04
CA SER A 207 1.27 10.16 2.68
C SER A 207 -0.08 9.83 3.30
N ARG A 208 -0.67 8.68 2.93
CA ARG A 208 -2.11 8.41 3.10
C ARG A 208 -2.91 9.55 2.45
N LEU A 209 -2.65 9.75 1.16
CA LEU A 209 -3.23 10.84 0.37
C LEU A 209 -4.73 10.60 0.15
N VAL A 210 -5.49 11.69 0.16
CA VAL A 210 -6.93 11.73 -0.10
C VAL A 210 -7.16 12.43 -1.43
N PHE A 211 -8.00 11.85 -2.28
CA PHE A 211 -8.25 12.35 -3.63
C PHE A 211 -9.69 12.86 -3.78
N GLU A 212 -9.92 13.81 -4.68
CA GLU A 212 -11.23 14.44 -4.85
C GLU A 212 -12.37 13.45 -5.08
N ASP A 213 -12.11 12.39 -5.86
CA ASP A 213 -13.15 11.44 -6.28
C ASP A 213 -13.59 10.51 -5.13
N GLU A 214 -12.75 10.33 -4.13
CA GLU A 214 -13.09 9.60 -2.90
C GLU A 214 -14.03 10.41 -2.00
N GLU A 215 -13.90 11.74 -2.02
CA GLU A 215 -14.80 12.63 -1.27
C GLU A 215 -16.18 12.70 -1.94
N LYS A 216 -16.22 12.82 -3.27
CA LYS A 216 -17.44 12.76 -4.09
C LYS A 216 -18.17 11.41 -3.94
N ALA A 217 -17.44 10.33 -3.67
CA ALA A 217 -17.98 8.97 -3.50
C ALA A 217 -18.48 8.63 -2.09
N LYS A 218 -18.27 9.49 -1.08
CA LYS A 218 -18.86 9.29 0.26
C LYS A 218 -20.39 9.46 0.15
N PRO A 219 -21.21 8.43 0.43
CA PRO A 219 -22.65 8.64 0.52
C PRO A 219 -22.91 9.63 1.65
N SER A 220 -23.56 10.75 1.33
CA SER A 220 -23.97 11.71 2.36
C SER A 220 -24.92 10.98 3.32
N LEU A 221 -24.51 10.90 4.59
CA LEU A 221 -25.35 10.30 5.64
C LEU A 221 -26.64 11.12 5.71
N LYS A 222 -27.72 10.54 5.18
CA LYS A 222 -29.06 11.11 5.22
C LYS A 222 -29.38 11.45 6.66
N THR A 223 -29.40 12.75 6.98
CA THR A 223 -29.67 13.22 8.35
C THR A 223 -31.01 12.67 8.79
N LEU A 224 -31.13 12.26 10.07
CA LEU A 224 -32.31 11.53 10.56
C LEU A 224 -33.66 12.13 10.11
N PRO A 225 -33.88 13.47 10.11
CA PRO A 225 -35.11 14.06 9.58
C PRO A 225 -35.45 13.64 8.15
N SER A 226 -34.47 13.59 7.23
CA SER A 226 -34.68 13.21 5.83
C SER A 226 -35.09 11.74 5.67
N PHE A 227 -34.68 10.87 6.60
CA PHE A 227 -35.15 9.48 6.66
C PHE A 227 -36.65 9.43 7.02
N TRP A 228 -37.05 10.13 8.10
CA TRP A 228 -38.45 10.22 8.53
C TRP A 228 -39.36 10.89 7.49
N THR A 229 -38.91 11.96 6.81
CA THR A 229 -39.69 12.60 5.74
C THR A 229 -39.94 11.64 4.57
N SER A 230 -38.96 10.80 4.21
CA SER A 230 -39.14 9.81 3.14
C SER A 230 -40.16 8.71 3.49
N ALA A 231 -40.24 8.31 4.76
CA ALA A 231 -41.27 7.38 5.24
C ALA A 231 -42.69 7.99 5.19
N GLN A 232 -42.84 9.26 5.59
CA GLN A 232 -44.13 9.95 5.54
C GLN A 232 -44.63 10.23 4.11
N ALA A 233 -43.73 10.40 3.14
CA ALA A 233 -44.09 10.56 1.73
C ALA A 233 -44.76 9.31 1.15
N ASN A 234 -44.18 8.12 1.38
CA ASN A 234 -44.73 6.86 0.88
C ASN A 234 -46.10 6.49 1.49
N SER A 235 -46.46 7.03 2.66
CA SER A 235 -47.77 6.81 3.26
C SER A 235 -48.92 7.54 2.55
N LYS A 236 -48.64 8.54 1.69
CA LYS A 236 -49.67 9.33 0.99
C LYS A 236 -49.95 8.87 -0.45
N THR A 237 -49.15 7.94 -0.97
CA THR A 237 -49.33 7.40 -2.33
C THR A 237 -50.30 6.21 -2.40
N SER A 238 -50.69 5.62 -1.26
CA SER A 238 -51.61 4.47 -1.19
C SER A 238 -53.10 4.85 -1.10
N GLU A 239 -53.44 6.13 -0.89
CA GLU A 239 -54.82 6.57 -0.61
C GLU A 239 -55.53 7.21 -1.83
N LEU A 240 -54.91 7.23 -3.01
CA LEU A 240 -55.38 8.01 -4.18
C LEU A 240 -55.67 7.21 -5.47
N MET A 241 -55.77 5.88 -5.39
CA MET A 241 -56.22 5.04 -6.51
C MET A 241 -57.11 3.89 -6.04
N ASN A 242 -58.37 4.18 -5.68
CA ASN A 242 -59.38 3.13 -5.49
C ASN A 242 -60.83 3.59 -5.75
N ASP A 243 -61.04 4.56 -6.66
CA ASP A 243 -62.37 5.09 -7.03
C ASP A 243 -62.45 5.41 -8.54
N LEU A 244 -62.62 4.38 -9.39
CA LEU A 244 -63.47 4.43 -10.60
C LEU A 244 -63.71 3.01 -11.16
N SER A 245 -64.82 2.84 -11.90
CA SER A 245 -65.51 1.54 -12.01
C SER A 245 -65.50 0.87 -13.39
N THR A 246 -65.69 -0.45 -13.37
CA THR A 246 -66.42 -1.32 -14.34
C THR A 246 -65.85 -1.67 -15.73
N ASP A 247 -65.94 -2.98 -16.01
CA ASP A 247 -66.19 -3.69 -17.28
C ASP A 247 -65.29 -3.47 -18.52
N SER A 248 -64.48 -4.49 -18.87
CA SER A 248 -64.92 -5.61 -19.75
C SER A 248 -63.75 -6.43 -20.36
N ALA A 249 -64.08 -7.58 -20.97
CA ALA A 249 -63.25 -8.43 -21.86
C ALA A 249 -62.06 -9.24 -21.28
N MET A 250 -62.28 -10.56 -21.19
CA MET A 250 -61.29 -11.67 -21.24
C MET A 250 -60.90 -11.97 -22.72
N PRO A 251 -59.88 -12.80 -23.10
CA PRO A 251 -59.44 -14.01 -22.36
C PRO A 251 -57.96 -14.50 -22.39
N SER A 252 -57.66 -15.35 -21.41
CA SER A 252 -56.84 -16.60 -21.45
C SER A 252 -55.38 -16.63 -21.93
N PHE A 253 -54.48 -17.08 -21.04
CA PHE A 253 -53.87 -18.43 -21.13
C PHE A 253 -53.55 -19.01 -19.72
N SER A 254 -52.91 -20.18 -19.61
CA SER A 254 -53.18 -21.16 -18.52
C SER A 254 -52.08 -21.47 -17.47
N TYR A 255 -52.53 -21.64 -16.21
CA TYR A 255 -52.06 -22.58 -15.15
C TYR A 255 -50.60 -22.56 -14.60
N ALA A 256 -50.40 -21.90 -13.43
CA ALA A 256 -50.35 -22.48 -12.05
C ALA A 256 -49.65 -23.85 -11.76
N PRO A 257 -49.29 -24.17 -10.48
CA PRO A 257 -48.83 -23.33 -9.33
C PRO A 257 -47.67 -23.96 -8.49
N ALA A 258 -47.22 -23.30 -7.40
CA ALA A 258 -46.46 -23.93 -6.30
C ALA A 258 -46.78 -23.30 -4.93
N ILE A 259 -46.99 -24.14 -3.92
CA ILE A 259 -47.73 -23.94 -2.66
C ILE A 259 -47.02 -23.08 -1.57
N GLU A 260 -47.89 -22.40 -0.80
CA GLU A 260 -47.80 -21.64 0.47
C GLU A 260 -46.78 -21.98 1.58
N GLU A 261 -46.64 -21.02 2.50
CA GLU A 261 -45.95 -21.08 3.80
C GLU A 261 -46.84 -21.64 4.93
N GLN A 262 -46.22 -21.98 6.08
CA GLN A 262 -46.85 -21.93 7.40
C GLN A 262 -45.89 -21.21 8.38
N THR A 263 -46.12 -19.93 8.71
CA THR A 263 -46.95 -19.45 9.83
C THR A 263 -46.55 -19.96 11.22
N THR A 264 -45.88 -19.12 12.03
CA THR A 264 -46.52 -18.42 13.19
C THR A 264 -45.49 -17.67 14.04
N SER A 265 -45.90 -16.53 14.58
CA SER A 265 -45.18 -15.83 15.67
C SER A 265 -46.19 -15.02 16.47
N GLU A 266 -46.22 -15.16 17.80
CA GLU A 266 -46.98 -14.26 18.68
C GLU A 266 -46.04 -13.33 19.45
N ILE A 267 -46.53 -12.11 19.68
CA ILE A 267 -45.81 -11.01 20.33
C ILE A 267 -46.38 -10.82 21.74
N LYS A 268 -45.54 -10.47 22.72
CA LYS A 268 -45.98 -9.67 23.86
C LYS A 268 -44.90 -8.73 24.38
N THR A 269 -45.34 -7.54 24.74
CA THR A 269 -44.53 -6.39 25.17
C THR A 269 -44.85 -6.03 26.62
N SER A 270 -43.90 -5.40 27.31
CA SER A 270 -44.17 -4.50 28.44
C SER A 270 -42.97 -3.58 28.69
N ASN A 271 -43.24 -2.38 29.22
CA ASN A 271 -42.26 -1.32 29.45
C ASN A 271 -41.91 -1.21 30.95
N THR A 272 -40.86 -0.44 31.28
CA THR A 272 -40.85 0.78 32.16
C THR A 272 -39.50 0.92 32.92
N SER A 273 -39.22 2.09 33.51
CA SER A 273 -37.87 2.57 33.87
C SER A 273 -37.77 3.30 35.24
N GLU A 274 -36.64 3.13 35.94
CA GLU A 274 -36.10 3.82 37.15
C GLU A 274 -34.56 3.51 37.18
N ILE A 275 -33.56 4.35 37.49
CA ILE A 275 -33.39 5.73 38.07
C ILE A 275 -33.71 5.79 39.58
N THR A 276 -32.91 6.27 40.55
CA THR A 276 -31.71 7.18 40.66
C THR A 276 -30.52 6.53 41.43
N SER A 277 -29.23 6.89 41.24
CA SER A 277 -28.36 7.92 41.93
C SER A 277 -28.20 7.78 43.46
N ASP A 278 -27.06 8.07 44.14
CA ASP A 278 -25.77 8.71 43.78
C ASP A 278 -24.53 7.77 44.10
N THR A 279 -23.33 8.07 44.68
CA THR A 279 -22.67 9.23 45.35
C THR A 279 -21.11 9.12 45.31
N GLU A 280 -20.35 9.87 46.14
CA GLU A 280 -18.88 10.15 46.08
C GLU A 280 -18.07 9.59 47.28
N ASP A 281 -16.72 9.48 47.15
CA ASP A 281 -15.73 10.01 48.12
C ASP A 281 -14.30 10.12 47.50
N SER A 282 -13.31 10.73 48.18
CA SER A 282 -12.06 11.27 47.59
C SER A 282 -10.79 11.20 48.46
N PHE A 283 -9.58 11.11 47.86
CA PHE A 283 -8.31 11.55 48.47
C PHE A 283 -7.11 11.74 47.49
N ASP A 284 -6.02 12.35 47.97
CA ASP A 284 -4.86 12.91 47.22
C ASP A 284 -3.73 11.93 46.77
N GLY A 285 -2.86 12.39 45.84
CA GLY A 285 -1.48 11.86 45.70
C GLY A 285 -0.68 12.23 44.42
N ASN A 286 0.47 12.90 44.57
CA ASN A 286 1.41 13.27 43.48
C ASN A 286 2.03 12.08 42.71
N GLY A 287 2.38 12.30 41.42
CA GLY A 287 3.25 11.41 40.63
C GLY A 287 3.73 12.06 39.30
N GLU A 288 4.98 11.84 38.91
CA GLU A 288 5.63 12.58 37.80
C GLU A 288 5.52 11.93 36.39
N THR A 289 5.81 12.75 35.39
CA THR A 289 5.81 12.49 33.94
C THR A 289 6.77 11.39 33.47
N GLY A 290 6.46 10.67 32.37
CA GLY A 290 7.48 9.81 31.73
C GLY A 290 7.15 8.99 30.46
N SER A 291 5.95 9.04 29.88
CA SER A 291 5.57 8.11 28.79
C SER A 291 6.15 8.48 27.41
N SER A 292 7.28 7.87 27.04
CA SER A 292 7.94 8.07 25.74
C SER A 292 7.39 7.15 24.65
N PHE A 293 6.35 7.59 23.92
CA PHE A 293 5.84 6.85 22.75
C PHE A 293 6.73 7.01 21.51
N SER A 294 7.72 6.12 21.37
CA SER A 294 8.51 5.98 20.15
C SER A 294 7.73 5.21 19.07
N CYS A 295 7.00 5.92 18.21
CA CYS A 295 6.31 5.31 17.08
C CYS A 295 7.33 4.86 16.01
N VAL A 296 7.56 3.55 15.90
CA VAL A 296 8.31 2.96 14.80
C VAL A 296 7.37 2.87 13.59
N CYS A 297 7.53 3.80 12.64
CA CYS A 297 6.74 3.86 11.41
C CYS A 297 7.08 2.65 10.50
N ALA A 298 6.45 1.50 10.72
CA ALA A 298 6.68 0.27 9.95
C ALA A 298 6.17 0.40 8.50
N GLU A 299 6.88 -0.23 7.56
CA GLU A 299 6.41 -0.36 6.17
C GLU A 299 5.45 -1.55 6.07
N GLU A 300 4.14 -1.27 6.19
CA GLU A 300 3.07 -2.26 6.01
C GLU A 300 3.00 -2.76 4.56
N ASN A 301 3.74 -3.83 4.27
CA ASN A 301 3.47 -4.69 3.13
C ASN A 301 2.26 -5.58 3.46
N SER A 302 1.14 -5.33 2.79
CA SER A 302 -0.06 -6.17 2.87
C SER A 302 0.21 -7.56 2.29
N ALA A 303 0.29 -8.56 3.15
CA ALA A 303 0.33 -9.98 2.78
C ALA A 303 -0.71 -10.72 3.62
N ASP A 304 -1.70 -11.34 2.97
CA ASP A 304 -2.80 -12.03 3.65
C ASP A 304 -2.31 -13.28 4.39
N SER A 305 -2.64 -13.36 5.69
CA SER A 305 -2.19 -14.43 6.58
C SER A 305 -3.09 -15.66 6.50
N PHE A 306 -2.78 -16.59 5.59
CA PHE A 306 -3.40 -17.92 5.60
C PHE A 306 -2.63 -18.89 6.50
N HIS A 307 -3.11 -19.05 7.74
CA HIS A 307 -2.68 -20.16 8.60
C HIS A 307 -3.25 -21.50 8.06
N ARG A 308 -2.39 -22.52 7.95
CA ARG A 308 -2.75 -23.91 8.27
C ARG A 308 -1.53 -24.79 8.50
N ASP A 309 -1.44 -25.29 9.73
CA ASP A 309 -0.98 -26.60 10.18
C ASP A 309 0.12 -27.31 9.37
N ALA A 310 1.28 -27.50 10.01
CA ALA A 310 2.34 -28.39 9.55
C ALA A 310 2.33 -29.68 10.38
N GLU A 311 1.99 -30.80 9.75
CA GLU A 311 2.22 -32.13 10.34
C GLU A 311 3.68 -32.56 10.15
N LEU A 312 4.24 -33.19 11.18
CA LEU A 312 5.58 -33.78 11.14
C LEU A 312 5.55 -35.06 10.27
N VAL A 313 6.36 -35.07 9.22
CA VAL A 313 6.69 -36.30 8.48
C VAL A 313 8.13 -36.66 8.81
N ASP A 314 8.32 -37.86 9.34
CA ASP A 314 9.62 -38.44 9.68
C ASP A 314 10.25 -39.08 8.42
N TRP A 315 11.56 -38.96 8.25
CA TRP A 315 12.23 -39.21 6.95
C TRP A 315 13.41 -40.18 6.99
N GLU A 316 13.57 -40.99 8.05
CA GLU A 316 14.53 -42.12 8.08
C GLU A 316 14.11 -43.32 7.20
N ALA A 317 13.72 -43.07 5.93
CA ALA A 317 13.59 -44.11 4.90
C ALA A 317 13.50 -43.50 3.48
N LEU A 318 14.62 -43.45 2.74
CA LEU A 318 14.68 -43.58 1.25
C LEU A 318 16.11 -43.58 0.67
N ASP A 319 17.03 -44.32 1.31
CA ASP A 319 18.39 -44.50 0.82
C ASP A 319 18.50 -45.80 0.00
N GLU A 320 18.11 -45.76 -1.28
CA GLU A 320 18.55 -46.74 -2.31
C GLU A 320 18.15 -46.27 -3.74
N TYR A 321 19.14 -45.93 -4.58
CA TYR A 321 18.96 -45.61 -6.01
C TYR A 321 19.97 -46.42 -6.84
N PRO A 322 19.55 -47.49 -7.55
CA PRO A 322 20.43 -48.25 -8.43
C PRO A 322 20.66 -47.52 -9.77
N SER A 323 21.87 -47.66 -10.33
CA SER A 323 22.31 -46.91 -11.51
C SER A 323 22.41 -47.77 -12.78
N GLU A 324 21.52 -47.56 -13.74
CA GLU A 324 21.66 -48.02 -15.14
C GLU A 324 21.42 -46.82 -16.06
N ARG A 325 22.36 -46.36 -16.90
CA ARG A 325 22.98 -47.02 -18.08
C ARG A 325 21.97 -47.56 -19.09
N LEU A 326 21.56 -46.70 -20.01
CA LEU A 326 21.28 -47.11 -21.40
C LEU A 326 22.03 -46.18 -22.36
N ASN A 327 22.71 -46.79 -23.32
CA ASN A 327 23.17 -46.11 -24.53
C ASN A 327 22.16 -46.42 -25.64
N PHE A 328 21.67 -45.41 -26.36
CA PHE A 328 21.60 -45.37 -27.83
C PHE A 328 21.21 -43.97 -28.31
#